data_AF-A0A0A9YEX3-F1
#
_entry.id   AF-A0A0A9YEX3-F1
#
_cell.length_a   1.000
_cell.length_b   1.000
_cell.length_c   1.000
_cell.angle_alpha   90.00
_cell.angle_beta   90.00
_cell.angle_gamma   90.00
#
_symmetry.space_group_name_H-M   'P 1'
#
loop_
_entity.id
_entity.type
_entity.pdbx_description
1 polymer ?
#
loop_
_entity_poly.entity_id
_entity_poly.type
_entity_poly.pdbx_seq_one_letter_code
_entity_poly.pdbx_strand_id
1 'polypeptide(L)'
;QYLGIGEYELTFVTLQEQVLAKLDSFDKTDYRPRDVPPTCSHSHETDVTLKRKRPEIKKFDGNLRGWIAFWAQFKKIDEDRKLEDEDKFAFLLDSLTPGSAAMKLIEGFPPSRENYAKAVGILKSRYGKDEFLIEFYVRELLSLVLN
;
A
#
# COMPACT_ATOMS: atom_id res chain seq x y z
N GLN A 1 18.14 -1.24 -31.91
CA GLN A 1 16.72 -1.07 -32.27
C GLN A 1 15.91 -1.09 -30.99
N TYR A 2 15.38 0.06 -30.57
CA TYR A 2 14.46 0.15 -29.44
C TYR A 2 13.04 -0.07 -29.99
N LEU A 3 12.49 -1.28 -29.83
CA LEU A 3 11.03 -1.50 -29.83
C LEU A 3 10.59 -1.47 -28.37
N GLY A 4 9.51 -0.76 -28.05
CA GLY A 4 8.83 -0.99 -26.77
C GLY A 4 8.27 0.23 -26.03
N ILE A 5 8.41 1.45 -26.56
CA ILE A 5 7.77 2.62 -25.92
C ILE A 5 6.36 2.83 -26.50
N GLY A 6 6.19 2.68 -27.82
CA GLY A 6 4.89 2.90 -28.47
C GLY A 6 3.83 1.85 -28.17
N GLU A 7 4.20 0.60 -27.91
CA GLU A 7 3.24 -0.46 -27.61
C GLU A 7 2.66 -0.33 -26.20
N TYR A 8 3.47 0.05 -25.20
CA TYR A 8 2.97 0.28 -23.84
C TYR A 8 1.97 1.44 -23.83
N GLU A 9 2.33 2.57 -24.45
CA GLU A 9 1.44 3.72 -24.61
C GLU A 9 0.14 3.36 -25.32
N LEU A 10 0.20 2.56 -26.41
CA LEU A 10 -1.02 2.06 -27.07
C LEU A 10 -1.85 1.14 -26.18
N THR A 11 -1.21 0.22 -25.45
CA THR A 11 -1.94 -0.68 -24.53
C THR A 11 -2.58 0.09 -23.40
N PHE A 12 -1.94 1.15 -22.89
CA PHE A 12 -2.48 2.00 -21.83
C PHE A 12 -3.70 2.79 -22.33
N VAL A 13 -3.59 3.45 -23.48
CA VAL A 13 -4.70 4.20 -24.09
C VAL A 13 -5.89 3.30 -24.40
N THR A 14 -5.65 2.12 -24.97
CA THR A 14 -6.74 1.17 -25.29
C THR A 14 -7.39 0.59 -24.03
N LEU A 15 -6.62 0.30 -22.98
CA LEU A 15 -7.17 -0.13 -21.68
C LEU A 15 -8.03 0.98 -21.06
N GLN A 16 -7.56 2.23 -21.13
CA GLN A 16 -8.27 3.40 -20.60
C GLN A 16 -9.61 3.61 -21.31
N GLU A 17 -9.65 3.51 -22.65
CA GLU A 17 -10.88 3.61 -23.43
C GLU A 17 -11.89 2.51 -23.07
N GLN A 18 -11.42 1.26 -22.87
CA GLN A 18 -12.28 0.15 -22.47
C GLN A 18 -12.85 0.31 -21.06
N VAL A 19 -12.07 0.87 -20.12
CA VAL A 19 -12.54 1.19 -18.76
C VAL A 19 -13.60 2.28 -18.80
N LEU A 20 -13.38 3.34 -19.59
CA LEU A 20 -14.34 4.44 -19.74
C LEU A 20 -15.66 3.96 -20.37
N ALA A 21 -15.59 3.11 -21.39
CA ALA A 21 -16.78 2.50 -22.00
C ALA A 21 -17.57 1.63 -21.01
N LYS A 22 -16.87 0.93 -20.10
CA LYS A 22 -17.53 0.14 -19.05
C LYS A 22 -18.09 1.01 -17.92
N LEU A 23 -17.46 2.12 -17.55
CA LEU A 23 -17.98 3.05 -16.54
C LEU A 23 -19.25 3.76 -17.01
N ASP A 24 -19.34 4.16 -18.28
CA ASP A 24 -20.55 4.78 -18.85
C ASP A 24 -21.74 3.81 -18.85
N SER A 25 -21.47 2.50 -18.93
CA SER A 25 -22.50 1.47 -18.79
C SER A 25 -22.94 1.20 -17.34
N PHE A 26 -22.29 1.79 -16.34
CA PHE A 26 -22.42 1.37 -14.94
C PHE A 26 -23.29 2.25 -14.04
N ASP A 27 -23.82 3.39 -14.50
CA ASP A 27 -24.64 4.23 -13.61
C ASP A 27 -26.15 4.04 -13.81
N LYS A 28 -26.73 3.18 -12.95
CA LYS A 28 -28.04 3.40 -12.30
C LYS A 28 -28.11 2.57 -11.01
N THR A 29 -27.67 3.11 -9.88
CA THR A 29 -28.39 2.92 -8.59
C THR A 29 -28.01 3.99 -7.57
N ASP A 30 -29.05 4.63 -7.02
CA ASP A 30 -29.09 5.73 -6.05
C ASP A 30 -27.98 5.72 -4.96
N TYR A 31 -27.13 6.76 -4.97
CA TYR A 31 -26.42 7.19 -3.77
C TYR A 31 -27.03 8.47 -3.21
N ARG A 32 -27.78 8.36 -2.10
CA ARG A 32 -28.19 9.52 -1.28
C ARG A 32 -27.03 9.96 -0.37
N PRO A 33 -26.68 11.25 -0.33
CA PRO A 33 -25.73 11.76 0.66
C PRO A 33 -26.28 11.60 2.07
N ARG A 34 -25.45 11.17 3.01
CA ARG A 34 -25.77 11.09 4.45
C ARG A 34 -25.14 12.30 5.14
N ASP A 35 -25.96 13.15 5.76
CA ASP A 35 -25.52 14.28 6.56
C ASP A 35 -24.74 13.81 7.79
N VAL A 36 -23.54 14.35 8.01
CA VAL A 36 -22.70 14.05 9.18
C VAL A 36 -22.45 15.35 9.95
N PRO A 37 -22.87 15.48 11.22
CA PRO A 37 -22.59 16.66 12.03
C PRO A 37 -21.19 16.56 12.69
N PRO A 38 -20.55 17.69 13.05
CA PRO A 38 -19.25 17.67 13.71
C PRO A 38 -19.41 17.70 15.24
N THR A 39 -18.59 16.94 15.96
CA THR A 39 -18.35 17.20 17.39
C THR A 39 -16.88 16.98 17.72
N CYS A 40 -16.21 18.07 18.12
CA CYS A 40 -14.98 18.05 18.90
C CYS A 40 -15.33 17.74 20.36
N SER A 41 -14.60 16.82 21.00
CA SER A 41 -14.52 16.76 22.46
C SER A 41 -13.13 16.31 22.89
N HIS A 42 -12.54 17.14 23.72
CA HIS A 42 -11.25 16.98 24.38
C HIS A 42 -11.47 16.22 25.70
N SER A 43 -10.64 15.22 25.99
CA SER A 43 -10.43 14.77 27.37
C SER A 43 -9.05 14.14 27.53
N HIS A 44 -8.36 14.62 28.56
CA HIS A 44 -7.09 14.14 29.09
C HIS A 44 -7.29 12.90 30.00
N GLU A 45 -6.14 12.25 30.29
CA GLU A 45 -5.88 11.26 31.35
C GLU A 45 -6.38 9.83 31.09
N THR A 46 -5.62 8.75 31.28
CA THR A 46 -4.55 8.47 32.25
C THR A 46 -3.47 7.55 31.65
N ASP A 47 -2.27 7.67 32.23
CA ASP A 47 -1.15 6.74 32.12
C ASP A 47 -1.57 5.33 32.60
N VAL A 48 -1.75 4.43 31.63
CA VAL A 48 -1.73 2.99 31.88
C VAL A 48 -0.68 2.47 30.92
N THR A 49 0.35 1.84 31.46
CA THR A 49 1.42 1.13 30.76
C THR A 49 0.81 0.04 29.87
N LEU A 50 0.35 0.48 28.70
CA LEU A 50 -0.10 -0.37 27.61
C LEU A 50 1.15 -1.09 27.12
N LYS A 51 1.36 -2.31 27.63
CA LYS A 51 1.95 -3.38 26.83
C LYS A 51 1.08 -3.48 25.56
N ARG A 52 1.36 -2.63 24.56
CA ARG A 52 0.67 -2.58 23.28
C ARG A 52 0.77 -4.00 22.73
N LYS A 53 -0.36 -4.71 22.64
CA LYS A 53 -0.44 -5.93 21.84
C LYS A 53 0.12 -5.55 20.46
N ARG A 54 1.24 -6.15 20.09
CA ARG A 54 1.91 -5.91 18.80
C ARG A 54 0.84 -5.97 17.72
N PRO A 55 0.65 -4.91 16.89
CA PRO A 55 -0.33 -4.95 15.83
C PRO A 55 -0.04 -6.20 14.99
N GLU A 56 -1.05 -7.04 14.80
CA GLU A 56 -0.91 -8.26 13.98
C GLU A 56 -0.88 -7.82 12.52
N ILE A 57 0.30 -7.37 12.08
CA ILE A 57 0.54 -6.94 10.70
C ILE A 57 0.62 -8.20 9.86
N LYS A 58 -0.19 -8.23 8.78
CA LYS A 58 -0.07 -9.30 7.80
C LYS A 58 1.32 -9.26 7.20
N LYS A 59 1.99 -10.41 7.21
CA LYS A 59 3.30 -10.57 6.58
C LYS A 59 3.20 -10.23 5.09
N PHE A 60 4.14 -9.44 4.61
CA PHE A 60 4.24 -9.08 3.20
C PHE A 60 5.37 -9.85 2.52
N ASP A 61 5.05 -10.50 1.41
CA ASP A 61 5.95 -11.35 0.63
C ASP A 61 6.49 -10.67 -0.63
N GLY A 62 6.04 -9.45 -0.94
CA GLY A 62 6.39 -8.76 -2.19
C GLY A 62 5.38 -8.97 -3.31
N ASN A 63 4.22 -9.59 -3.07
CA ASN A 63 3.15 -9.62 -4.06
C ASN A 63 2.42 -8.27 -4.11
N LEU A 64 2.41 -7.63 -5.28
CA LEU A 64 1.80 -6.31 -5.48
C LEU A 64 0.33 -6.23 -5.01
N ARG A 65 -0.44 -7.33 -5.16
CA ARG A 65 -1.84 -7.44 -4.69
C ARG A 65 -1.99 -7.20 -3.19
N GLY A 66 -0.98 -7.57 -2.41
CA GLY A 66 -0.96 -7.43 -0.96
C GLY A 66 -0.44 -6.07 -0.47
N TRP A 67 0.15 -5.26 -1.35
CA TRP A 67 0.85 -4.03 -0.94
C TRP A 67 -0.06 -3.02 -0.25
N ILE A 68 -1.24 -2.72 -0.82
CA ILE A 68 -2.15 -1.71 -0.26
C ILE A 68 -2.57 -2.10 1.17
N ALA A 69 -2.95 -3.37 1.35
CA ALA A 69 -3.36 -3.87 2.66
C ALA A 69 -2.22 -3.85 3.68
N PHE A 70 -1.02 -4.28 3.27
CA PHE A 70 0.19 -4.22 4.09
C PHE A 70 0.52 -2.77 4.49
N TRP A 71 0.62 -1.87 3.51
CA TRP A 71 1.03 -0.49 3.75
C TRP A 71 0.01 0.25 4.62
N ALA A 72 -1.29 0.03 4.43
CA ALA A 72 -2.33 0.62 5.28
C ALA A 72 -2.19 0.21 6.76
N GLN A 73 -1.73 -1.01 7.04
CA GLN A 73 -1.45 -1.46 8.41
C GLN A 73 -0.12 -0.91 8.92
N PHE A 74 0.94 -1.02 8.12
CA PHE A 74 2.29 -0.63 8.51
C PHE A 74 2.48 0.89 8.65
N LYS A 75 1.71 1.69 7.90
CA LYS A 75 1.74 3.16 7.96
C LYS A 75 1.53 3.71 9.38
N LYS A 76 0.73 3.02 10.21
CA LYS A 76 0.53 3.39 11.62
C LYS A 76 1.80 3.29 12.45
N ILE A 77 2.72 2.40 12.09
CA ILE A 77 4.05 2.26 12.71
C ILE A 77 5.02 3.29 12.13
N ASP A 78 5.02 3.46 10.79
CA ASP A 78 5.83 4.46 10.07
C ASP A 78 5.63 5.88 10.66
N GLU A 79 4.37 6.24 10.89
CA GLU A 79 3.95 7.56 11.39
C GLU A 79 3.99 7.70 12.93
N ASP A 80 4.24 6.62 13.68
CA ASP A 80 4.29 6.68 15.15
C ASP A 80 5.57 7.40 15.61
N ARG A 81 5.40 8.64 16.08
CA ARG A 81 6.51 9.47 16.59
C ARG A 81 7.05 8.99 17.95
N LYS A 82 6.36 8.07 18.63
CA LYS A 82 6.81 7.50 19.90
C LYS A 82 7.75 6.31 19.71
N LEU A 83 7.86 5.81 18.48
CA LEU A 83 8.77 4.72 18.14
C LEU A 83 10.02 5.29 17.51
N GLU A 84 11.18 4.81 17.96
CA GLU A 84 12.45 5.09 17.31
C GLU A 84 12.53 4.33 15.99
N ASP A 85 13.24 4.90 15.00
CA ASP A 85 13.29 4.31 13.66
C ASP A 85 13.99 2.94 13.64
N GLU A 86 14.88 2.68 14.61
CA GLU A 86 15.49 1.35 14.83
C GLU A 86 14.43 0.30 15.17
N ASP A 87 13.52 0.63 16.09
CA ASP A 87 12.39 -0.23 16.45
C ASP A 87 11.46 -0.40 15.25
N LYS A 88 11.16 0.68 14.53
CA LYS A 88 10.34 0.61 13.31
C LYS A 88 10.97 -0.28 12.24
N PHE A 89 12.29 -0.28 12.11
CA PHE A 89 12.99 -1.17 11.19
C PHE A 89 12.88 -2.62 11.67
N ALA A 90 13.07 -2.91 12.96
CA ALA A 90 12.82 -4.24 13.50
C ALA A 90 11.38 -4.72 13.19
N PHE A 91 10.38 -3.84 13.36
CA PHE A 91 9.00 -4.14 12.97
C PHE A 91 8.84 -4.34 11.47
N LEU A 92 9.55 -3.59 10.63
CA LEU A 92 9.52 -3.75 9.18
C LEU A 92 10.02 -5.14 8.79
N LEU A 93 11.20 -5.55 9.27
CA LEU A 93 11.77 -6.87 9.01
C LEU A 93 10.84 -7.98 9.52
N ASP A 94 10.29 -7.81 10.73
CA ASP A 94 9.29 -8.71 11.29
C ASP A 94 7.98 -8.71 10.51
N SER A 95 7.69 -7.71 9.68
CA SER A 95 6.47 -7.66 8.89
C SER A 95 6.67 -8.21 7.47
N LEU A 96 7.89 -8.62 7.11
CA LEU A 96 8.18 -9.27 5.84
C LEU A 96 8.27 -10.78 6.00
N THR A 97 7.86 -11.50 4.95
CA THR A 97 8.03 -12.96 4.89
C THR A 97 9.51 -13.28 4.65
N PRO A 98 10.15 -14.15 5.46
CA PRO A 98 11.54 -14.53 5.26
C PRO A 98 11.80 -15.11 3.86
N GLY A 99 12.91 -14.71 3.23
CA GLY A 99 13.30 -15.16 1.88
C GLY A 99 12.45 -14.63 0.72
N SER A 100 11.45 -13.80 1.02
CA SER A 100 10.55 -13.22 0.03
C SER A 100 11.20 -12.11 -0.81
N ALA A 101 10.55 -11.72 -1.91
CA ALA A 101 11.06 -10.65 -2.78
C ALA A 101 11.12 -9.31 -2.04
N ALA A 102 10.17 -9.04 -1.14
CA ALA A 102 10.21 -7.85 -0.29
C ALA A 102 11.38 -7.88 0.70
N MET A 103 11.62 -9.03 1.36
CA MET A 103 12.71 -9.18 2.33
C MET A 103 14.08 -8.98 1.68
N LYS A 104 14.30 -9.61 0.52
CA LYS A 104 15.56 -9.51 -0.24
C LYS A 104 15.94 -8.09 -0.65
N LEU A 105 14.97 -7.18 -0.77
CA LEU A 105 15.24 -5.78 -1.09
C LEU A 105 15.88 -5.02 0.06
N ILE A 106 15.62 -5.42 1.31
CA ILE A 106 16.00 -4.64 2.49
C ILE A 106 16.89 -5.39 3.49
N GLU A 107 17.02 -6.72 3.38
CA GLU A 107 17.81 -7.54 4.31
C GLU A 107 19.32 -7.23 4.29
N GLY A 108 19.81 -6.62 3.20
CA GLY A 108 21.20 -6.16 3.10
C GLY A 108 21.50 -4.87 3.88
N PHE A 109 20.48 -4.17 4.39
CA PHE A 109 20.67 -2.97 5.18
C PHE A 109 20.84 -3.33 6.66
N PRO A 110 21.87 -2.79 7.34
CA PRO A 110 21.94 -2.86 8.79
C PRO A 110 20.69 -2.23 9.42
N PRO A 111 20.07 -2.86 10.44
CA PRO A 111 18.90 -2.33 11.14
C PRO A 111 19.29 -1.14 12.02
N SER A 112 19.46 0.03 11.38
CA SER A 112 19.80 1.31 12.01
C SER A 112 18.81 2.40 11.62
N ARG A 113 18.77 3.47 12.43
CA ARG A 113 17.92 4.65 12.22
C ARG A 113 18.10 5.24 10.81
N GLU A 114 19.34 5.40 10.35
CA GLU A 114 19.65 6.00 9.05
C GLU A 114 19.19 5.15 7.86
N ASN A 115 19.05 3.84 8.07
CA ASN A 115 18.71 2.90 7.01
C ASN A 115 17.21 2.59 6.97
N TYR A 116 16.47 2.86 8.03
CA TYR A 116 15.01 2.68 8.05
C TYR A 116 14.33 3.45 6.90
N ALA A 117 14.59 4.75 6.78
CA ALA A 117 14.00 5.58 5.74
C ALA A 117 14.36 5.08 4.32
N LYS A 118 15.58 4.55 4.13
CA LYS A 118 16.01 3.96 2.86
C LYS A 118 15.26 2.67 2.55
N ALA A 119 15.12 1.79 3.54
CA ALA A 119 14.40 0.52 3.41
C ALA A 119 12.92 0.75 3.02
N VAL A 120 12.24 1.66 3.73
CA VAL A 120 10.85 2.05 3.42
C VAL A 120 10.75 2.68 2.03
N GLY A 121 11.70 3.56 1.68
CA GLY A 121 11.75 4.21 0.37
C GLY A 121 11.87 3.21 -0.78
N ILE A 122 12.72 2.20 -0.65
CA ILE A 122 12.89 1.15 -1.67
C ILE A 122 11.61 0.33 -1.81
N LEU A 123 10.97 -0.06 -0.70
CA LEU A 123 9.70 -0.79 -0.74
C LEU A 123 8.59 0.03 -1.42
N LYS A 124 8.43 1.30 -1.05
CA LYS A 124 7.47 2.22 -1.69
C LYS A 124 7.76 2.40 -3.18
N SER A 125 9.03 2.55 -3.57
CA SER A 125 9.42 2.69 -4.98
C SER A 125 9.13 1.42 -5.80
N ARG A 126 9.25 0.24 -5.19
CA ARG A 126 8.98 -1.04 -5.88
C ARG A 126 7.51 -1.41 -5.94
N TYR A 127 6.75 -1.18 -4.87
CA TYR A 127 5.40 -1.71 -4.71
C TYR A 127 4.31 -0.65 -4.57
N GLY A 128 4.67 0.59 -4.21
CA GLY A 128 3.75 1.68 -3.89
C GLY A 128 3.63 2.75 -4.96
N LYS A 129 3.97 2.44 -6.21
CA LYS A 129 3.74 3.36 -7.33
C LYS A 129 2.31 3.22 -7.83
N ASP A 130 1.56 4.32 -7.76
CA ASP A 130 0.15 4.36 -8.12
C ASP A 130 -0.09 3.87 -9.55
N GLU A 131 0.78 4.23 -10.51
CA GLU A 131 0.71 3.78 -11.90
C GLU A 131 0.62 2.25 -12.02
N PHE A 132 1.52 1.53 -11.34
CA PHE A 132 1.55 0.06 -11.37
C PHE A 132 0.39 -0.57 -10.59
N LEU A 133 -0.04 0.06 -9.49
CA LEU A 133 -1.19 -0.42 -8.73
C LEU A 133 -2.48 -0.28 -9.56
N ILE A 134 -2.70 0.88 -10.17
CA ILE A 134 -3.86 1.13 -11.03
C ILE A 134 -3.89 0.13 -12.19
N GLU A 135 -2.78 -0.03 -12.91
CA GLU A 135 -2.68 -1.00 -14.02
C GLU A 135 -3.01 -2.43 -13.56
N PHE A 136 -2.43 -2.85 -12.43
CA PHE A 136 -2.68 -4.17 -11.85
C PHE A 136 -4.16 -4.38 -11.50
N TYR A 137 -4.78 -3.42 -10.80
CA TYR A 137 -6.18 -3.55 -10.39
C TYR A 137 -7.15 -3.43 -11.56
N VAL A 138 -6.86 -2.60 -12.56
CA VAL A 138 -7.67 -2.53 -13.79
C VAL A 138 -7.66 -3.88 -14.50
N ARG A 139 -6.50 -4.54 -14.63
CA ARG A 139 -6.40 -5.88 -15.22
C ARG A 139 -7.16 -6.93 -14.42
N GLU A 140 -7.07 -6.92 -13.09
CA GLU A 140 -7.85 -7.81 -12.22
C GLU A 140 -9.35 -7.58 -12.38
N LEU A 141 -9.81 -6.33 -12.46
CA LEU A 141 -11.23 -6.02 -12.68
C LEU A 141 -11.70 -6.46 -14.07
N LEU A 142 -10.89 -6.23 -15.10
CA LEU A 142 -11.21 -6.66 -16.47
C LEU A 142 -11.29 -8.19 -16.57
N SER A 143 -10.39 -8.92 -15.93
CA SER A 143 -10.41 -10.38 -15.93
C SER A 143 -11.65 -10.96 -15.23
N LEU A 144 -12.20 -10.26 -14.23
CA LEU A 144 -13.44 -10.67 -13.58
C LEU A 144 -14.68 -10.50 -14.48
N VAL A 145 -14.69 -9.50 -15.36
CA VAL A 145 -15.86 -9.15 -16.19
C VAL A 145 -15.80 -9.77 -17.59
N LEU A 146 -14.61 -10.11 -18.08
CA LEU A 146 -14.40 -10.72 -19.40
C LEU A 146 -14.35 -12.26 -19.38
N ASN A 147 -14.52 -12.87 -18.20
CA ASN A 147 -14.68 -14.31 -18.02
C ASN A 147 -16.15 -14.72 -18.01
#